data_AF-A0A143BUX4-F1
#
_entry.id   AF-A0A143BUX4-F1
#
_cell.length_a   1.000
_cell.length_b   1.000
_cell.length_c   1.000
_cell.angle_alpha   90.00
_cell.angle_beta   90.00
_cell.angle_gamma   90.00
#
_symmetry.space_group_name_H-M   'P 1'
#
loop_
_entity.id
_entity.type
_entity.pdbx_description
1 polymer ?
#
loop_
_entity_poly.entity_id
_entity_poly.type
_entity_poly.pdbx_seq_one_letter_code
_entity_poly.pdbx_strand_id
1 'polypeptide(L)'
;MRQPMVDIAETALRLGHPPTDRAAARPLVIPVDTVIVADVWISGDLGFVLLLHRRDDGLIAEELYYSTRRRDRIWERPDHLSGGIVGTELGTSAMAEDALAGASLSVVAESESLVHTGRGPDGDEGELVHTWELLVSGDADLVETERYSPAAAGTPAISRRDVAGPLMLLVLLPGERARVSAMRRENSSFTQFGNVLDLHNPESSDPH
;
A
#
# COMPACT_ATOMS: atom_id res chain seq x y z
N MET A 1 8.84 -5.65 -26.26
CA MET A 1 8.25 -6.72 -25.45
C MET A 1 8.00 -6.12 -24.08
N ARG A 2 6.75 -5.97 -23.62
CA ARG A 2 6.49 -5.44 -22.28
C ARG A 2 6.98 -6.45 -21.26
N GLN A 3 7.70 -5.99 -20.24
CA GLN A 3 8.06 -6.84 -19.11
C GLN A 3 6.74 -7.27 -18.42
N PRO A 4 6.56 -8.57 -18.11
CA PRO A 4 5.43 -9.03 -17.31
C PRO A 4 5.32 -8.24 -16.00
N MET A 5 4.11 -7.83 -15.63
CA MET A 5 3.85 -7.07 -14.39
C MET A 5 4.36 -7.80 -13.14
N VAL A 6 4.26 -9.12 -13.12
CA VAL A 6 4.82 -9.97 -12.05
C VAL A 6 6.34 -9.78 -11.87
N ASP A 7 7.10 -9.59 -12.95
CA ASP A 7 8.55 -9.37 -12.87
C ASP A 7 8.88 -7.96 -12.36
N ILE A 8 7.99 -6.98 -12.63
CA ILE A 8 8.08 -5.62 -12.09
C ILE A 8 7.80 -5.65 -10.58
N ALA A 9 6.75 -6.35 -10.15
CA ALA A 9 6.45 -6.54 -8.73
C ALA A 9 7.59 -7.24 -8.00
N GLU A 10 8.16 -8.31 -8.58
CA GLU A 10 9.30 -9.02 -8.01
C GLU A 10 10.51 -8.10 -7.83
N THR A 11 10.80 -7.27 -8.84
CA THR A 11 11.89 -6.29 -8.77
C THR A 11 11.64 -5.25 -7.67
N ALA A 12 10.42 -4.74 -7.56
CA ALA A 12 10.04 -3.76 -6.54
C ALA A 12 10.19 -4.33 -5.12
N LEU A 13 9.78 -5.58 -4.89
CA LEU A 13 9.96 -6.28 -3.62
C LEU A 13 11.43 -6.45 -3.25
N ARG A 14 12.29 -6.79 -4.22
CA ARG A 14 13.74 -6.91 -4.01
C ARG A 14 14.38 -5.57 -3.61
N LEU A 15 13.89 -4.46 -4.16
CA LEU A 15 14.37 -3.12 -3.82
C LEU A 15 13.78 -2.61 -2.49
N GLY A 16 12.57 -3.06 -2.14
CA GLY A 16 11.85 -2.65 -0.93
C GLY A 16 11.25 -1.25 -1.00
N HIS A 17 11.26 -0.64 -2.18
CA HIS A 17 10.66 0.65 -2.48
C HIS A 17 10.34 0.74 -3.98
N PRO A 18 9.48 1.68 -4.41
CA PRO A 18 9.27 1.93 -5.82
C PRO A 18 10.61 2.21 -6.55
N PRO A 19 10.90 1.58 -7.70
CA PRO A 19 12.11 1.81 -8.48
C PRO A 19 12.15 3.17 -9.18
N THR A 20 11.02 3.88 -9.26
CA THR A 20 10.90 5.17 -9.93
C THR A 20 11.46 6.30 -9.07
N ASP A 21 12.16 7.24 -9.71
CA ASP A 21 12.78 8.38 -9.05
C ASP A 21 11.72 9.23 -8.30
N ARG A 22 11.98 9.54 -7.02
CA ARG A 22 11.07 10.24 -6.10
C ARG A 22 10.53 11.59 -6.63
N ALA A 23 11.14 12.13 -7.68
CA ALA A 23 10.82 13.41 -8.30
C ALA A 23 9.65 13.39 -9.30
N ALA A 24 9.17 12.22 -9.74
CA ALA A 24 8.04 12.13 -10.69
C ALA A 24 6.65 12.19 -10.01
N ALA A 25 6.63 12.37 -8.68
CA ALA A 25 5.48 12.11 -7.82
C ALA A 25 4.34 13.15 -7.85
N ARG A 26 4.32 14.10 -8.79
CA ARG A 26 3.11 14.91 -9.12
C ARG A 26 3.17 15.50 -10.52
N PRO A 27 2.11 15.33 -11.34
CA PRO A 27 0.91 14.49 -11.18
C PRO A 27 1.16 12.99 -11.45
N LEU A 28 0.21 12.10 -11.09
CA LEU A 28 0.21 10.67 -11.46
C LEU A 28 0.00 10.50 -12.98
N VAL A 29 1.04 10.81 -13.77
CA VAL A 29 1.00 10.65 -15.22
C VAL A 29 1.51 9.26 -15.57
N ILE A 30 0.60 8.36 -15.95
CA ILE A 30 0.93 7.02 -16.44
C ILE A 30 0.95 7.06 -17.97
N PRO A 31 2.14 6.96 -18.61
CA PRO A 31 2.21 6.89 -20.06
C PRO A 31 1.47 5.65 -20.58
N VAL A 32 0.90 5.78 -21.78
CA VAL A 32 0.38 4.63 -22.51
C VAL A 32 1.48 3.56 -22.61
N ASP A 33 1.10 2.31 -22.41
CA ASP A 33 2.00 1.14 -22.46
C ASP A 33 3.03 1.03 -21.32
N THR A 34 2.92 1.87 -20.30
CA THR A 34 3.79 1.84 -19.11
C THR A 34 3.07 1.25 -17.91
N VAL A 35 3.81 0.51 -17.11
CA VAL A 35 3.41 0.07 -15.77
C VAL A 35 4.31 0.79 -14.78
N ILE A 36 3.72 1.40 -13.75
CA ILE A 36 4.43 2.06 -12.67
C ILE A 36 4.20 1.30 -11.36
N VAL A 37 5.20 1.31 -10.48
CA VAL A 37 5.04 0.87 -9.10
C VAL A 37 4.58 2.07 -8.29
N ALA A 38 3.36 2.03 -7.77
CA ALA A 38 2.81 3.10 -6.94
C ALA A 38 3.36 3.06 -5.52
N ASP A 39 3.32 1.88 -4.90
CA ASP A 39 3.87 1.68 -3.57
C ASP A 39 4.33 0.23 -3.36
N VAL A 40 5.22 0.06 -2.38
CA VAL A 40 5.67 -1.22 -1.87
C VAL A 40 5.47 -1.21 -0.36
N TRP A 41 4.73 -2.19 0.13
CA TRP A 41 4.52 -2.38 1.56
C TRP A 41 5.18 -3.69 2.00
N ILE A 42 6.04 -3.63 3.02
CA ILE A 42 6.75 -4.80 3.56
C ILE A 42 6.62 -4.83 5.08
N SER A 43 6.27 -6.00 5.61
CA SER A 43 6.30 -6.28 7.05
C SER A 43 6.87 -7.66 7.31
N GLY A 44 8.07 -7.69 7.90
CA GLY A 44 8.80 -8.92 8.13
C GLY A 44 9.12 -9.63 6.81
N ASP A 45 8.53 -10.80 6.63
CA ASP A 45 8.69 -11.66 5.44
C ASP A 45 7.46 -11.61 4.51
N LEU A 46 6.56 -10.63 4.68
CA LEU A 46 5.43 -10.38 3.79
C LEU A 46 5.66 -9.09 3.01
N GLY A 47 5.34 -9.13 1.71
CA GLY A 47 5.52 -7.99 0.82
C GLY A 47 4.35 -7.87 -0.15
N PHE A 48 3.93 -6.63 -0.38
CA PHE A 48 2.85 -6.27 -1.28
C PHE A 48 3.30 -5.14 -2.20
N VAL A 49 2.85 -5.17 -3.45
CA VAL A 49 3.19 -4.18 -4.46
C VAL A 49 1.92 -3.73 -5.15
N LEU A 50 1.69 -2.42 -5.16
CA LEU A 50 0.64 -1.80 -5.96
C LEU A 50 1.25 -1.32 -7.27
N LEU A 51 0.77 -1.86 -8.39
CA LEU A 51 1.14 -1.43 -9.73
C LEU A 51 -0.02 -0.66 -10.36
N LEU A 52 0.30 0.36 -11.15
CA LEU A 52 -0.68 1.10 -11.93
C LEU A 52 -0.30 1.06 -13.39
N HIS A 53 -1.29 0.96 -14.26
CA HIS A 53 -1.08 1.01 -15.70
C HIS A 53 -2.27 1.66 -16.39
N ARG A 54 -2.08 2.05 -17.65
CA ARG A 54 -3.16 2.58 -18.48
C ARG A 54 -3.79 1.44 -19.29
N ARG A 55 -5.10 1.28 -19.14
CA ARG A 55 -5.96 0.38 -19.91
C ARG A 55 -6.13 0.90 -21.34
N ASP A 56 -6.64 0.03 -22.22
CA ASP A 56 -6.90 0.37 -23.62
C ASP A 56 -8.00 1.44 -23.79
N ASP A 57 -8.88 1.59 -22.80
CA ASP A 57 -9.90 2.66 -22.75
C ASP A 57 -9.35 4.01 -22.23
N GLY A 58 -8.05 4.08 -21.93
CA GLY A 58 -7.38 5.28 -21.41
C GLY A 58 -7.52 5.48 -19.90
N LEU A 59 -8.27 4.62 -19.21
CA LEU A 59 -8.41 4.69 -17.75
C LEU A 59 -7.19 4.08 -17.05
N ILE A 60 -6.97 4.46 -15.80
CA ILE A 60 -5.96 3.85 -14.95
C ILE A 60 -6.54 2.56 -14.35
N ALA A 61 -5.76 1.49 -14.38
CA ALA A 61 -6.03 0.25 -13.67
C ALA A 61 -4.96 -0.01 -12.63
N GLU A 62 -5.36 -0.75 -11.61
CA GLU A 62 -4.54 -1.10 -10.47
C GLU A 62 -4.38 -2.61 -10.40
N GLU A 63 -3.17 -3.04 -10.07
CA GLU A 63 -2.83 -4.45 -9.93
C GLU A 63 -2.09 -4.64 -8.62
N LEU A 64 -2.67 -5.42 -7.71
CA LEU A 64 -2.07 -5.74 -6.43
C LEU A 64 -1.34 -7.07 -6.53
N TYR A 65 -0.08 -7.10 -6.10
CA TYR A 65 0.71 -8.32 -6.01
C TYR A 65 1.15 -8.56 -4.58
N TYR A 66 1.25 -9.82 -4.22
CA TYR A 66 1.70 -10.29 -2.91
C TYR A 66 2.81 -11.32 -3.05
N SER A 67 3.74 -11.35 -2.10
CA SER A 67 4.78 -12.38 -2.02
C SER A 67 5.21 -12.60 -0.57
N THR A 68 5.71 -13.81 -0.31
CA THR A 68 6.43 -14.13 0.91
C THR A 68 7.93 -14.15 0.67
N ARG A 69 8.70 -13.89 1.73
CA ARG A 69 10.15 -14.04 1.73
C ARG A 69 10.53 -15.32 2.44
N ARG A 70 11.26 -16.18 1.72
CA ARG A 70 11.80 -17.42 2.27
C ARG A 70 12.87 -17.16 3.33
N ARG A 71 13.25 -18.22 4.06
CA ARG A 71 14.31 -18.18 5.08
C ARG A 71 15.67 -17.75 4.52
N ASP A 72 15.94 -18.01 3.24
CA ASP A 72 17.13 -17.57 2.51
C ASP A 72 17.10 -16.09 2.11
N ARG A 73 16.06 -15.35 2.55
CA ARG A 73 15.79 -13.93 2.27
C ARG A 73 15.45 -13.63 0.81
N ILE A 74 15.11 -14.64 0.02
CA ILE A 74 14.66 -14.47 -1.35
C ILE A 74 13.13 -14.39 -1.37
N TRP A 75 12.60 -13.38 -2.07
CA TRP A 75 11.17 -13.28 -2.33
C TRP A 75 10.71 -14.39 -3.26
N GLU A 76 9.57 -15.00 -2.96
CA GLU A 76 8.91 -15.90 -3.89
C GLU A 76 8.35 -15.14 -5.08
N ARG A 77 7.99 -15.87 -6.14
CA ARG A 77 7.32 -15.28 -7.29
C ARG A 77 6.01 -14.62 -6.81
N PRO A 78 5.77 -13.34 -7.10
CA PRO A 78 4.57 -12.68 -6.62
C PRO A 78 3.30 -13.26 -7.23
N ASP A 79 2.31 -13.49 -6.38
CA ASP A 79 0.94 -13.84 -6.77
C ASP A 79 0.13 -12.58 -6.99
N HIS A 80 -0.72 -12.61 -8.01
CA HIS A 80 -1.66 -11.54 -8.29
C HIS A 80 -2.86 -11.66 -7.34
N LEU A 81 -3.23 -10.54 -6.73
CA LEU A 81 -4.42 -10.41 -5.90
C LEU A 81 -5.47 -9.58 -6.64
N SER A 82 -6.75 -9.81 -6.32
CA SER A 82 -7.79 -8.87 -6.72
C SER A 82 -7.50 -7.51 -6.09
N GLY A 83 -7.12 -6.51 -6.89
CA GLY A 83 -6.97 -5.13 -6.43
C GLY A 83 -8.31 -4.55 -5.96
N GLY A 84 -8.24 -3.44 -5.20
CA GLY A 84 -9.43 -2.66 -4.92
C GLY A 84 -10.06 -2.16 -6.22
N ILE A 85 -11.39 -2.10 -6.28
CA ILE A 85 -12.04 -1.31 -7.33
C ILE A 85 -11.84 0.14 -6.92
N VAL A 86 -10.85 0.81 -7.51
CA VAL A 86 -10.74 2.25 -7.39
C VAL A 86 -11.97 2.88 -8.01
N GLY A 87 -12.87 3.35 -7.15
CA GLY A 87 -14.05 4.11 -7.54
C GLY A 87 -13.71 5.54 -7.97
N THR A 88 -12.44 5.95 -7.85
CA THR A 88 -11.99 7.34 -7.98
C THR A 88 -10.88 7.47 -9.01
N GLU A 89 -11.18 8.07 -10.16
CA GLU A 89 -10.17 8.28 -11.20
C GLU A 89 -9.13 9.32 -10.74
N LEU A 90 -7.86 8.91 -10.57
CA LEU A 90 -6.77 9.79 -10.10
C LEU A 90 -5.87 10.31 -11.22
N GLY A 91 -6.42 10.46 -12.43
CA GLY A 91 -5.67 10.76 -13.65
C GLY A 91 -5.04 12.17 -13.70
N THR A 92 -5.39 13.06 -12.78
CA THR A 92 -4.84 14.42 -12.69
C THR A 92 -4.70 14.89 -11.24
N SER A 93 -3.86 15.89 -10.98
CA SER A 93 -3.74 16.49 -9.64
C SER A 93 -5.07 17.07 -9.14
N ALA A 94 -5.87 17.68 -10.03
CA ALA A 94 -7.17 18.24 -9.66
C ALA A 94 -8.13 17.15 -9.17
N MET A 95 -8.14 15.97 -9.81
CA MET A 95 -8.97 14.86 -9.38
C MET A 95 -8.51 14.27 -8.04
N ALA A 96 -7.19 14.23 -7.80
CA ALA A 96 -6.65 13.83 -6.51
C ALA A 96 -7.02 14.84 -5.40
N GLU A 97 -6.94 16.14 -5.69
CA GLU A 97 -7.37 17.20 -4.76
C GLU A 97 -8.87 17.12 -4.45
N ASP A 98 -9.71 16.92 -5.48
CA ASP A 98 -11.15 16.72 -5.32
C ASP A 98 -11.47 15.48 -4.48
N ALA A 99 -10.78 14.37 -4.73
CA ALA A 99 -10.92 13.13 -3.96
C ALA A 99 -10.50 13.26 -2.50
N LEU A 100 -9.51 14.10 -2.22
CA LEU A 100 -9.11 14.44 -0.86
C LEU A 100 -10.12 15.37 -0.18
N ALA A 101 -10.86 16.19 -0.94
CA ALA A 101 -11.82 17.15 -0.41
C ALA A 101 -11.26 18.03 0.74
N GLY A 102 -9.97 18.41 0.63
CA GLY A 102 -9.24 19.17 1.64
C GLY A 102 -8.69 18.37 2.82
N ALA A 103 -8.89 17.06 2.87
CA ALA A 103 -8.25 16.17 3.84
C ALA A 103 -6.77 15.94 3.52
N SER A 104 -5.99 15.55 4.54
CA SER A 104 -4.58 15.19 4.37
C SER A 104 -4.40 13.76 3.83
N LEU A 105 -5.36 12.89 4.14
CA LEU A 105 -5.41 11.48 3.77
C LEU A 105 -6.86 11.08 3.49
N SER A 106 -7.06 10.20 2.52
CA SER A 106 -8.36 9.56 2.24
C SER A 106 -8.16 8.09 1.83
N VAL A 107 -9.10 7.22 2.16
CA VAL A 107 -9.15 5.84 1.64
C VAL A 107 -9.84 5.89 0.29
N VAL A 108 -9.17 5.44 -0.77
CA VAL A 108 -9.74 5.44 -2.13
C VAL A 108 -10.16 4.06 -2.61
N ALA A 109 -9.57 3.01 -2.05
CA ALA A 109 -10.10 1.67 -2.14
C ALA A 109 -9.70 0.82 -0.94
N GLU A 110 -10.46 -0.24 -0.77
CA GLU A 110 -10.22 -1.28 0.20
C GLU A 110 -10.46 -2.65 -0.45
N SER A 111 -9.71 -3.65 -0.02
CA SER A 111 -9.85 -5.02 -0.51
C SER A 111 -9.43 -6.03 0.55
N GLU A 112 -10.02 -7.22 0.47
CA GLU A 112 -9.67 -8.35 1.31
C GLU A 112 -9.12 -9.47 0.44
N SER A 113 -8.06 -10.13 0.92
CA SER A 113 -7.39 -11.19 0.18
C SER A 113 -6.92 -12.28 1.11
N LEU A 114 -7.13 -13.53 0.72
CA LEU A 114 -6.60 -14.68 1.44
C LEU A 114 -5.14 -14.89 1.03
N VAL A 115 -4.20 -14.79 1.97
CA VAL A 115 -2.75 -14.90 1.67
C VAL A 115 -2.03 -15.83 2.65
N HIS A 116 -0.98 -16.50 2.20
CA HIS A 116 -0.19 -17.41 3.04
C HIS A 116 0.86 -16.68 3.88
N THR A 117 0.50 -16.26 5.09
CA THR A 117 1.40 -15.49 5.97
C THR A 117 2.53 -16.32 6.59
N GLY A 118 2.39 -17.65 6.59
CA GLY A 118 3.27 -18.59 7.28
C GLY A 118 3.16 -18.56 8.81
N ARG A 119 2.12 -17.94 9.38
CA ARG A 119 1.91 -17.80 10.84
C ARG A 119 0.91 -18.79 11.43
N GLY A 120 0.14 -19.50 10.60
CA GLY A 120 -0.83 -20.51 11.03
C GLY A 120 -0.17 -21.83 11.48
N PRO A 121 -0.82 -22.60 12.38
CA PRO A 121 -0.30 -23.86 12.90
C PRO A 121 -0.08 -24.92 11.82
N ASP A 122 -0.91 -24.91 10.77
CA ASP A 122 -0.82 -25.84 9.64
C ASP A 122 -0.14 -25.25 8.40
N GLY A 123 0.20 -23.95 8.41
CA GLY A 123 0.93 -23.25 7.32
C GLY A 123 0.18 -23.12 5.98
N ASP A 124 -0.82 -23.97 5.73
CA ASP A 124 -1.59 -24.06 4.49
C ASP A 124 -2.89 -23.25 4.54
N GLU A 125 -3.40 -22.93 5.73
CA GLU A 125 -4.55 -22.03 5.88
C GLU A 125 -4.09 -20.59 5.66
N GLY A 126 -4.57 -19.96 4.59
CA GLY A 126 -4.33 -18.54 4.34
C GLY A 126 -5.02 -17.67 5.38
N GLU A 127 -4.51 -16.47 5.59
CA GLU A 127 -5.12 -15.45 6.45
C GLU A 127 -5.79 -14.39 5.59
N LEU A 128 -6.96 -13.93 6.02
CA LEU A 128 -7.66 -12.82 5.38
C LEU A 128 -6.98 -11.51 5.76
N VAL A 129 -6.12 -11.01 4.87
CA VAL A 129 -5.53 -9.69 5.02
C VAL A 129 -6.43 -8.66 4.39
N HIS A 130 -6.44 -7.49 5.00
CA HIS A 130 -7.17 -6.36 4.47
C HIS A 130 -6.14 -5.34 3.98
N THR A 131 -6.43 -4.71 2.85
CA THR A 131 -5.54 -3.81 2.14
C THR A 131 -6.27 -2.50 1.88
N TRP A 132 -5.64 -1.39 2.24
CA TRP A 132 -6.12 -0.04 2.04
C TRP A 132 -5.21 0.69 1.08
N GLU A 133 -5.82 1.29 0.08
CA GLU A 133 -5.17 2.23 -0.82
C GLU A 133 -5.49 3.64 -0.33
N LEU A 134 -4.45 4.34 0.11
CA LEU A 134 -4.53 5.66 0.70
C LEU A 134 -4.13 6.70 -0.32
N LEU A 135 -5.00 7.66 -0.56
CA LEU A 135 -4.65 8.90 -1.25
C LEU A 135 -4.04 9.88 -0.25
N VAL A 136 -2.87 10.42 -0.59
CA VAL A 136 -2.06 11.28 0.27
C VAL A 136 -1.93 12.66 -0.34
N SER A 137 -2.18 13.67 0.49
CA SER A 137 -2.09 15.07 0.08
C SER A 137 -0.73 15.44 -0.49
N GLY A 138 -0.80 16.22 -1.57
CA GLY A 138 -0.13 17.52 -1.67
C GLY A 138 1.05 17.74 -0.73
N ASP A 139 0.72 18.10 0.48
CA ASP A 139 1.69 18.77 1.31
C ASP A 139 2.36 17.84 2.32
N ALA A 140 2.19 16.52 2.15
CA ALA A 140 2.80 15.50 2.99
C ALA A 140 4.18 15.11 2.46
N ASP A 141 5.17 15.14 3.35
CA ASP A 141 6.52 14.65 3.08
C ASP A 141 6.65 13.16 3.42
N LEU A 142 5.96 12.72 4.47
CA LEU A 142 5.93 11.31 4.88
C LEU A 142 4.58 10.96 5.50
N VAL A 143 4.31 9.66 5.57
CA VAL A 143 3.22 9.08 6.36
C VAL A 143 3.81 8.36 7.57
N GLU A 144 3.29 8.66 8.74
CA GLU A 144 3.55 7.92 9.98
C GLU A 144 2.41 6.94 10.23
N THR A 145 2.76 5.74 10.68
CA THR A 145 1.79 4.68 11.01
C THR A 145 2.11 4.12 12.38
N GLU A 146 1.15 4.23 13.29
CA GLU A 146 1.13 3.54 14.58
C GLU A 146 0.34 2.24 14.43
N ARG A 147 1.03 1.09 14.44
CA ARG A 147 0.39 -0.21 14.27
C ARG A 147 0.23 -0.94 15.60
N TYR A 148 -0.97 -1.41 15.86
CA TYR A 148 -1.33 -2.24 17.01
C TYR A 148 -1.61 -3.65 16.53
N SER A 149 -0.86 -4.62 17.06
CA SER A 149 -0.99 -6.03 16.70
C SER A 149 -1.38 -6.85 17.92
N PRO A 150 -2.32 -7.81 17.79
CA PRO A 150 -2.64 -8.75 18.86
C PRO A 150 -1.40 -9.53 19.35
N ALA A 151 -0.45 -9.80 18.46
CA ALA A 151 0.79 -10.53 18.78
C ALA A 151 1.76 -9.74 19.68
N ALA A 152 1.61 -8.41 19.77
CA ALA A 152 2.46 -7.53 20.56
C ALA A 152 1.61 -6.51 21.33
N ALA A 153 0.83 -7.00 22.29
CA ALA A 153 -0.07 -6.17 23.08
C ALA A 153 0.69 -5.10 23.91
N GLY A 154 0.24 -3.85 23.82
CA GLY A 154 0.60 -2.78 24.76
C GLY A 154 1.62 -1.73 24.26
N THR A 155 2.28 -1.93 23.11
CA THR A 155 3.10 -0.87 22.49
C THR A 155 2.94 -0.87 20.98
N PRO A 156 2.50 0.25 20.37
CA PRO A 156 2.37 0.31 18.93
C PRO A 156 3.75 0.26 18.26
N ALA A 157 3.84 -0.47 17.15
CA ALA A 157 4.97 -0.38 16.25
C ALA A 157 4.82 0.87 15.39
N ILE A 158 5.74 1.82 15.56
CA ILE A 158 5.74 3.08 14.80
C ILE A 158 6.64 2.92 13.58
N SER A 159 6.13 3.29 12.41
CA SER A 159 6.89 3.33 11.16
C SER A 159 6.63 4.61 10.40
N ARG A 160 7.61 5.05 9.60
CA ARG A 160 7.53 6.24 8.76
C ARG A 160 7.95 5.88 7.34
N ARG A 161 7.20 6.34 6.36
CA ARG A 161 7.49 6.14 4.94
C ARG A 161 7.40 7.47 4.20
N ASP A 162 8.45 7.83 3.48
CA ASP A 162 8.45 9.00 2.59
C ASP A 162 7.33 8.85 1.55
N VAL A 163 6.62 9.94 1.26
CA VAL A 163 5.59 9.95 0.21
C VAL A 163 6.26 9.93 -1.16
N ALA A 164 6.22 8.78 -1.83
CA ALA A 164 6.81 8.60 -3.18
C ALA A 164 5.82 8.91 -4.32
N GLY A 165 4.54 9.08 -4.00
CA GLY A 165 3.45 9.28 -4.95
C GLY A 165 2.16 9.60 -4.19
N PRO A 166 1.07 9.94 -4.90
CA PRO A 166 -0.20 10.25 -4.25
C PRO A 166 -0.86 9.01 -3.64
N LEU A 167 -0.51 7.80 -4.07
CA LEU A 167 -1.06 6.55 -3.55
C LEU A 167 -0.07 5.84 -2.65
N MET A 168 -0.56 5.35 -1.51
CA MET A 168 0.19 4.51 -0.57
C MET A 168 -0.63 3.30 -0.16
N LEU A 169 0.03 2.16 -0.05
CA LEU A 169 -0.55 0.90 0.35
C LEU A 169 -0.38 0.69 1.86
N LEU A 170 -1.44 0.31 2.56
CA LEU A 170 -1.37 -0.20 3.92
C LEU A 170 -2.04 -1.57 3.98
N VAL A 171 -1.36 -2.55 4.57
CA VAL A 171 -1.92 -3.88 4.80
C VAL A 171 -1.99 -4.15 6.29
N LEU A 172 -3.14 -4.65 6.76
CA LEU A 172 -3.36 -5.09 8.14
C LEU A 172 -3.71 -6.58 8.16
N LEU A 173 -3.00 -7.30 9.03
CA LEU A 173 -3.27 -8.71 9.30
C LEU A 173 -4.50 -8.85 10.21
N PRO A 174 -5.10 -10.05 10.34
CA PRO A 174 -6.27 -10.25 11.19
C PRO A 174 -6.08 -9.69 12.60
N GLY A 175 -7.06 -8.91 13.07
CA GLY A 175 -7.06 -8.24 14.37
C GLY A 175 -6.13 -7.03 14.50
N GLU A 176 -5.34 -6.68 13.47
CA GLU A 176 -4.48 -5.50 13.51
C GLU A 176 -5.27 -4.20 13.35
N ARG A 177 -4.77 -3.14 14.00
CA ARG A 177 -5.23 -1.76 13.86
C ARG A 177 -4.08 -0.86 13.49
N ALA A 178 -4.38 0.21 12.78
CA ALA A 178 -3.42 1.25 12.48
C ALA A 178 -4.01 2.64 12.64
N ARG A 179 -3.21 3.56 13.16
CA ARG A 179 -3.46 5.00 13.09
C ARG A 179 -2.48 5.60 12.10
N VAL A 180 -2.99 6.29 11.09
CA VAL A 180 -2.20 6.79 9.97
C VAL A 180 -2.29 8.30 9.92
N SER A 181 -1.12 8.95 9.92
CA SER A 181 -0.97 10.40 9.97
C SER A 181 -0.11 10.89 8.81
N ALA A 182 -0.57 11.93 8.12
CA ALA A 182 0.25 12.68 7.18
C ALA A 182 1.14 13.66 7.96
N MET A 183 2.42 13.69 7.61
CA MET A 183 3.42 14.50 8.29
C MET A 183 4.08 15.44 7.30
N ARG A 184 4.28 16.69 7.73
CA ARG A 184 5.05 17.69 7.00
C ARG A 184 6.40 17.88 7.69
N ARG A 185 7.44 18.06 6.90
CA ARG A 185 8.79 18.40 7.36
C ARG A 185 8.86 19.90 7.59
N GLU A 186 8.99 20.28 8.85
CA GLU A 186 9.22 21.66 9.26
C GLU A 186 10.60 21.76 9.89
N ASN A 187 11.53 22.42 9.18
CA ASN A 187 12.93 22.52 9.56
C ASN A 187 13.56 21.12 9.79
N SER A 188 13.93 20.81 11.04
CA SER A 188 14.49 19.53 11.49
C SER A 188 13.47 18.64 12.21
N SER A 189 12.18 18.96 12.14
CA SER A 189 11.10 18.22 12.81
C SER A 189 10.01 17.80 11.83
N PHE A 190 9.17 16.86 12.27
CA PHE A 190 7.97 16.46 11.56
C PHE A 190 6.75 16.84 12.38
N THR A 191 5.79 17.50 11.73
CA THR A 191 4.53 17.90 12.33
C THR A 191 3.40 17.16 11.63
N GLN A 192 2.51 16.57 12.42
CA GLN A 192 1.26 16.04 11.88
C GLN A 192 0.44 17.22 11.34
N PHE A 193 -0.15 17.04 10.16
CA PHE A 193 -1.11 17.99 9.63
C PHE A 193 -2.33 17.26 9.08
N GLY A 194 -3.51 17.84 9.33
CA GLY A 194 -4.79 17.23 8.96
C GLY A 194 -5.23 16.09 9.88
N ASN A 195 -6.12 15.25 9.36
CA ASN A 195 -6.80 14.20 10.10
C ASN A 195 -5.95 12.94 10.21
N VAL A 196 -6.20 12.18 11.29
CA VAL A 196 -5.70 10.81 11.48
C VAL A 196 -6.74 9.86 10.91
N LEU A 197 -6.29 8.85 10.15
CA LEU A 197 -7.13 7.73 9.76
C LEU A 197 -6.95 6.59 10.76
N ASP A 198 -8.04 6.11 11.36
CA ASP A 198 -8.06 4.93 12.20
C ASP A 198 -8.59 3.75 11.38
N LEU A 199 -7.74 2.76 11.10
CA LEU A 199 -8.00 1.62 10.24
C LEU A 199 -7.91 0.31 11.04
N HIS A 200 -8.70 -0.69 10.67
CA HIS A 200 -8.83 -1.94 11.42
C HIS A 200 -9.16 -3.10 10.49
N ASN A 201 -8.42 -4.20 10.62
CA ASN A 201 -8.83 -5.50 10.13
C ASN A 201 -9.43 -6.28 11.31
N PRO A 202 -10.75 -6.59 11.33
CA PRO A 202 -11.32 -7.41 12.39
C PRO A 202 -10.63 -8.77 12.46
N GLU A 203 -10.67 -9.41 13.62
CA GLU A 203 -10.35 -10.84 13.69
C GLU A 203 -11.35 -11.59 12.82
N SER A 204 -10.88 -12.53 12.00
CA SER A 204 -11.78 -13.42 11.29
C SER A 204 -12.53 -14.22 12.35
N SER A 205 -13.81 -13.90 12.56
CA SER A 205 -14.70 -14.75 13.34
C SER A 205 -14.77 -16.10 12.62
N ASP A 206 -14.40 -17.18 13.31
CA ASP A 206 -14.57 -18.55 12.81
C ASP A 206 -15.95 -18.71 12.17
N PRO A 207 -16.06 -19.20 10.91
CA PRO A 207 -17.31 -19.75 10.46
C PRO A 207 -17.52 -21.07 11.22
N HIS A 208 -18.52 -21.07 12.11
CA HIS A 208 -19.04 -22.26 12.77
C HIS A 208 -19.38 -23.40 11.81
#